data_AF-A0A9E3UYD4-F1
#
_entry.id   AF-A0A9E3UYD4-F1
#
_cell.length_a   1.000
_cell.length_b   1.000
_cell.length_c   1.000
_cell.angle_alpha   90.00
_cell.angle_beta   90.00
_cell.angle_gamma   90.00
#
_symmetry.space_group_name_H-M   'P 1'
#
loop_
_entity.id
_entity.type
_entity.pdbx_description
1 polymer ?
#
loop_
_entity_poly.entity_id
_entity_poly.type
_entity_poly.pdbx_seq_one_letter_code
_entity_poly.pdbx_strand_id
1 'polypeptide(L)'
;MRQEIIENLRSALQKPVEKERVVYIMVELRRLVDKMREENGSNLPEWEKVKHWCTWAVHTNLTNKEFAIATLEEMEKFIIGHPEDKFHHSDFNHQFFSLEDLRESLYNMLEQFGLPSDITNIPPWFMFAKNLVEHLKDCPLKKSTGLIREFRFIKKNHIPVLLS
;
A
#
# COMPACT_ATOMS: atom_id res chain seq x y z
N MET A 1 -18.46 -17.14 1.54
CA MET A 1 -17.33 -16.43 0.92
C MET A 1 -16.99 -15.11 1.62
N ARG A 2 -17.85 -14.08 1.66
CA ARG A 2 -17.55 -12.83 2.42
C ARG A 2 -17.29 -13.10 3.91
N GLN A 3 -18.17 -13.87 4.54
CA GLN A 3 -18.04 -14.22 5.97
C GLN A 3 -16.75 -14.99 6.27
N GLU A 4 -16.37 -15.92 5.39
CA GLU A 4 -15.12 -16.67 5.48
C GLU A 4 -13.89 -15.75 5.37
N ILE A 5 -13.90 -14.77 4.45
CA ILE A 5 -12.82 -13.77 4.33
C ILE A 5 -12.71 -12.94 5.62
N ILE A 6 -13.85 -12.53 6.21
CA ILE A 6 -13.89 -11.79 7.48
C ILE A 6 -13.32 -12.64 8.62
N GLU A 7 -13.66 -13.91 8.70
CA GLU A 7 -13.14 -14.83 9.73
C GLU A 7 -11.63 -15.08 9.58
N ASN A 8 -11.16 -15.24 8.34
CA ASN A 8 -9.73 -15.35 8.02
C ASN A 8 -8.97 -14.09 8.43
N LEU A 9 -9.50 -12.90 8.10
CA LEU A 9 -8.93 -11.61 8.51
C LEU A 9 -8.88 -11.50 10.02
N ARG A 10 -9.99 -11.78 10.71
CA ARG A 10 -10.06 -11.72 12.17
C ARG A 10 -8.99 -12.61 12.82
N SER A 11 -8.87 -13.86 12.37
CA SER A 11 -7.85 -14.79 12.87
C SER A 11 -6.43 -14.30 12.61
N ALA A 12 -6.19 -13.67 11.47
CA ALA A 12 -4.87 -13.13 11.11
C ALA A 12 -4.51 -11.87 11.91
N LEU A 13 -5.46 -10.96 12.11
CA LEU A 13 -5.26 -9.68 12.79
C LEU A 13 -5.01 -9.83 14.30
N GLN A 14 -5.45 -10.94 14.91
CA GLN A 14 -5.21 -11.24 16.32
C GLN A 14 -3.84 -11.88 16.60
N LYS A 15 -3.06 -12.17 15.55
CA LYS A 15 -1.74 -12.80 15.68
C LYS A 15 -0.63 -11.76 15.61
N PRO A 16 0.58 -12.07 16.12
CA PRO A 16 1.74 -11.19 15.99
C PRO A 16 2.02 -10.79 14.53
N VAL A 17 2.54 -9.57 14.36
CA VAL A 17 2.86 -9.00 13.05
C VAL A 17 4.17 -9.56 12.52
N GLU A 18 4.06 -10.63 11.74
CA GLU A 18 5.17 -11.30 11.04
C GLU A 18 5.15 -11.02 9.54
N LYS A 19 6.25 -11.27 8.84
CA LYS A 19 6.38 -10.94 7.40
C LYS A 19 5.31 -11.64 6.56
N GLU A 20 5.17 -12.95 6.74
CA GLU A 20 4.22 -13.79 6.02
C GLU A 20 2.78 -13.40 6.37
N ARG A 21 2.57 -12.98 7.63
CA ARG A 21 1.27 -12.51 8.12
C ARG A 21 0.83 -11.22 7.43
N VAL A 22 1.75 -10.26 7.24
CA VAL A 22 1.44 -9.03 6.51
C VAL A 22 0.97 -9.34 5.10
N VAL A 23 1.69 -10.19 4.37
CA VAL A 23 1.28 -10.58 3.00
C VAL A 23 -0.08 -11.27 3.01
N TYR A 24 -0.32 -12.20 3.94
CA TYR A 24 -1.61 -12.86 4.10
C TYR A 24 -2.75 -11.86 4.35
N ILE A 25 -2.54 -10.88 5.25
CA ILE A 25 -3.53 -9.82 5.52
C ILE A 25 -3.81 -9.02 4.24
N MET A 26 -2.79 -8.62 3.47
CA MET A 26 -2.99 -7.89 2.22
C MET A 26 -3.76 -8.72 1.17
N VAL A 27 -3.54 -10.04 1.12
CA VAL A 27 -4.30 -10.95 0.26
C VAL A 27 -5.77 -10.98 0.67
N GLU A 28 -6.07 -11.21 1.96
CA GLU A 28 -7.44 -11.29 2.42
C GLU A 28 -8.18 -9.94 2.35
N LEU A 29 -7.49 -8.82 2.61
CA LEU A 29 -8.04 -7.48 2.39
C LEU A 29 -8.37 -7.26 0.90
N ARG A 30 -7.51 -7.70 -0.02
CA ARG A 30 -7.80 -7.62 -1.47
C ARG A 30 -9.07 -8.39 -1.81
N ARG A 31 -9.17 -9.63 -1.33
CA ARG A 31 -10.36 -10.49 -1.53
C ARG A 31 -11.61 -9.82 -0.98
N LEU A 32 -11.53 -9.18 0.18
CA LEU A 32 -12.65 -8.47 0.77
C LEU A 32 -13.07 -7.28 -0.09
N VAL A 33 -12.14 -6.42 -0.50
CA VAL A 33 -12.44 -5.27 -1.36
C VAL A 33 -13.08 -5.72 -2.68
N ASP A 34 -12.48 -6.71 -3.35
CA ASP A 34 -13.02 -7.23 -4.61
C ASP A 34 -14.42 -7.81 -4.40
N LYS A 35 -14.64 -8.54 -3.30
CA LYS A 35 -15.95 -9.11 -3.00
C LYS A 35 -17.01 -8.04 -2.77
N MET A 36 -16.66 -6.98 -2.06
CA MET A 36 -17.59 -5.90 -1.79
C MET A 36 -17.89 -5.06 -3.04
N ARG A 37 -16.93 -4.92 -3.97
CA ARG A 37 -17.18 -4.30 -5.29
C ARG A 37 -18.14 -5.12 -6.14
N GLU A 38 -18.06 -6.45 -6.08
CA GLU A 38 -19.05 -7.32 -6.72
C GLU A 38 -20.45 -7.13 -6.11
N GLU A 39 -20.54 -7.01 -4.78
CA GLU A 39 -21.81 -6.93 -4.06
C GLU A 39 -22.49 -5.55 -4.15
N ASN A 40 -21.71 -4.46 -4.08
CA ASN A 40 -22.22 -3.08 -3.99
C ASN A 40 -22.03 -2.26 -5.27
N GLY A 41 -21.41 -2.84 -6.30
CA GLY A 41 -21.03 -2.14 -7.53
C GLY A 41 -19.65 -1.47 -7.46
N SER A 42 -19.24 -0.89 -8.59
CA SER A 42 -17.83 -0.56 -8.88
C SER A 42 -17.23 0.58 -8.05
N ASN A 43 -18.02 1.37 -7.31
CA ASN A 43 -17.61 2.61 -6.66
C ASN A 43 -17.51 2.47 -5.13
N LEU A 44 -16.32 2.15 -4.64
CA LEU A 44 -15.97 2.16 -3.22
C LEU A 44 -14.71 3.02 -3.02
N PRO A 45 -14.81 4.35 -3.22
CA PRO A 45 -13.66 5.26 -3.21
C PRO A 45 -12.93 5.24 -1.86
N GLU A 46 -13.64 4.97 -0.77
CA GLU A 46 -13.13 4.83 0.59
C GLU A 46 -12.07 3.72 0.74
N TRP A 47 -12.06 2.71 -0.12
CA TRP A 47 -11.10 1.59 -0.03
C TRP A 47 -10.09 1.54 -1.17
N GLU A 48 -10.10 2.50 -2.10
CA GLU A 48 -9.18 2.50 -3.24
C GLU A 48 -7.71 2.57 -2.80
N LYS A 49 -7.40 3.32 -1.74
CA LYS A 49 -6.05 3.33 -1.15
C LYS A 49 -5.64 1.94 -0.67
N VAL A 50 -6.46 1.28 0.15
CA VAL A 50 -6.17 -0.08 0.64
C VAL A 50 -6.02 -1.04 -0.54
N LYS A 51 -6.91 -0.95 -1.54
CA LYS A 51 -6.85 -1.76 -2.76
C LYS A 51 -5.56 -1.58 -3.53
N HIS A 52 -5.04 -0.35 -3.67
CA HIS A 52 -3.77 -0.08 -4.34
C HIS A 52 -2.61 -0.81 -3.66
N TRP A 53 -2.49 -0.67 -2.34
CA TRP A 53 -1.46 -1.35 -1.56
C TRP A 53 -1.61 -2.87 -1.60
N CYS A 54 -2.84 -3.39 -1.53
CA CYS A 54 -3.11 -4.82 -1.63
C CYS A 54 -2.77 -5.36 -3.03
N THR A 55 -3.14 -4.63 -4.08
CA THR A 55 -2.79 -4.98 -5.47
C THR A 55 -1.29 -5.07 -5.64
N TRP A 56 -0.56 -4.12 -5.08
CA TRP A 56 0.89 -4.13 -5.14
C TRP A 56 1.47 -5.34 -4.40
N ALA A 57 1.00 -5.61 -3.18
CA ALA A 57 1.51 -6.70 -2.35
C ALA A 57 1.31 -8.10 -2.94
N VAL A 58 0.26 -8.34 -3.72
CA VAL A 58 -0.06 -9.70 -4.21
C VAL A 58 0.53 -10.03 -5.58
N HIS A 59 1.09 -9.06 -6.30
CA HIS A 59 1.66 -9.28 -7.62
C HIS A 59 3.19 -9.35 -7.55
N THR A 60 3.78 -10.30 -8.26
CA THR A 60 5.24 -10.41 -8.43
C THR A 60 5.76 -9.61 -9.63
N ASN A 61 4.87 -9.16 -10.51
CA ASN A 61 5.18 -8.29 -11.63
C ASN A 61 3.99 -7.35 -11.90
N LEU A 62 4.25 -6.04 -11.84
CA LEU A 62 3.27 -4.99 -12.08
C LEU A 62 3.42 -4.31 -13.45
N THR A 63 4.30 -4.83 -14.30
CA THR A 63 4.46 -4.33 -15.67
C THR A 63 3.11 -4.36 -16.37
N ASN A 64 2.71 -3.20 -16.90
CA ASN A 64 1.46 -3.00 -17.63
C ASN A 64 0.17 -3.26 -16.83
N LYS A 65 0.24 -3.27 -15.49
CA LYS A 65 -0.98 -3.25 -14.67
C LYS A 65 -1.55 -1.85 -14.68
N GLU A 66 -2.86 -1.74 -14.91
CA GLU A 66 -3.59 -0.47 -15.02
C GLU A 66 -3.30 0.47 -13.84
N PHE A 67 -3.37 -0.04 -12.60
CA PHE A 67 -3.01 0.73 -11.40
C PHE A 67 -1.56 1.27 -11.46
N ALA A 68 -0.59 0.42 -11.80
CA ALA A 68 0.82 0.85 -11.84
C ALA A 68 1.05 1.89 -12.94
N ILE A 69 0.42 1.74 -14.10
CA ILE A 69 0.48 2.74 -15.18
C ILE A 69 -0.16 4.06 -14.72
N ALA A 70 -1.40 4.00 -14.21
CA ALA A 70 -2.14 5.18 -13.78
C ALA A 70 -1.39 5.97 -12.70
N THR A 71 -0.89 5.29 -11.67
CA THR A 71 -0.09 5.91 -10.62
C THR A 71 1.18 6.58 -11.17
N LEU A 72 1.90 5.92 -12.07
CA LEU A 72 3.11 6.50 -12.68
C LEU A 72 2.78 7.67 -13.63
N GLU A 73 1.63 7.67 -14.31
CA GLU A 73 1.16 8.80 -15.12
C GLU A 73 0.73 9.99 -14.26
N GLU A 74 0.07 9.76 -13.13
CA GLU A 74 -0.30 10.82 -12.19
C GLU A 74 0.95 11.49 -11.59
N MET A 75 1.97 10.70 -11.26
CA MET A 75 3.26 11.24 -10.84
C MET A 75 3.91 12.10 -11.91
N GLU A 76 3.89 11.68 -13.17
CA GLU A 76 4.42 12.48 -14.27
C GLU A 76 3.70 13.80 -14.44
N LYS A 77 2.36 13.77 -14.41
CA LYS A 77 1.54 14.99 -14.47
C LYS A 77 1.89 15.92 -13.32
N PHE A 78 2.09 15.37 -12.12
CA PHE A 78 2.47 16.15 -10.95
C PHE A 78 3.86 16.79 -11.12
N ILE A 79 4.88 16.05 -11.57
CA ILE A 79 6.23 16.58 -11.86
C ILE A 79 6.16 17.69 -12.92
N ILE A 80 5.45 17.46 -14.03
CA ILE A 80 5.33 18.41 -15.13
C ILE A 80 4.60 19.69 -14.69
N GLY A 81 3.58 19.55 -13.84
CA GLY A 81 2.79 20.67 -13.32
C GLY A 81 3.50 21.50 -12.25
N HIS A 82 4.57 20.98 -11.64
CA HIS A 82 5.32 21.62 -10.55
C HIS A 82 6.83 21.69 -10.85
N PRO A 83 7.25 22.34 -11.96
CA PRO A 83 8.64 22.32 -12.41
C PRO A 83 9.59 23.15 -11.54
N GLU A 84 9.07 24.10 -10.75
CA GLU A 84 9.88 25.02 -9.91
C GLU A 84 9.94 24.60 -8.44
N ASP A 85 9.13 23.63 -8.03
CA ASP A 85 9.22 23.07 -6.69
C ASP A 85 10.51 22.27 -6.60
N LYS A 86 11.39 22.69 -5.68
CA LYS A 86 12.49 21.83 -5.23
C LYS A 86 11.85 20.60 -4.62
N PHE A 87 11.71 19.56 -5.44
CA PHE A 87 10.98 18.34 -5.12
C PHE A 87 11.42 17.79 -3.76
N HIS A 88 10.65 18.08 -2.72
CA HIS A 88 10.87 17.49 -1.42
C HIS A 88 10.31 16.07 -1.49
N HIS A 89 11.19 15.08 -1.41
CA HIS A 89 10.80 13.67 -1.47
C HIS A 89 9.71 13.28 -0.47
N SER A 90 9.59 14.00 0.65
CA SER A 90 8.52 13.84 1.64
C SER A 90 7.14 14.10 1.04
N ASP A 91 7.00 15.17 0.27
CA ASP A 91 5.71 15.68 -0.19
C ASP A 91 5.20 14.82 -1.34
N PHE A 92 6.12 14.40 -2.22
CA PHE A 92 5.84 13.41 -3.26
C PHE A 92 5.43 12.05 -2.68
N ASN A 93 6.15 11.57 -1.66
CA ASN A 93 5.80 10.30 -1.02
C ASN A 93 4.45 10.41 -0.32
N HIS A 94 4.14 11.53 0.32
CA HIS A 94 2.83 11.75 0.93
C HIS A 94 1.71 11.74 -0.13
N GLN A 95 1.94 12.39 -1.28
CA GLN A 95 0.96 12.48 -2.35
C GLN A 95 0.58 11.11 -2.96
N PHE A 96 1.53 10.19 -3.11
CA PHE A 96 1.30 8.94 -3.87
C PHE A 96 1.39 7.65 -3.03
N PHE A 97 2.21 7.64 -1.98
CA PHE A 97 2.51 6.43 -1.18
C PHE A 97 2.60 6.72 0.32
N SER A 98 1.66 7.52 0.83
CA SER A 98 1.58 7.79 2.26
C SER A 98 1.21 6.52 3.03
N LEU A 99 2.15 6.03 3.85
CA LEU A 99 1.90 4.96 4.80
C LEU A 99 0.90 5.43 5.87
N GLU A 100 0.88 6.71 6.22
CA GLU A 100 -0.10 7.24 7.17
C GLU A 100 -1.51 7.17 6.62
N ASP A 101 -1.70 7.55 5.35
CA ASP A 101 -3.00 7.44 4.69
C ASP A 101 -3.45 5.97 4.58
N LEU A 102 -2.51 5.05 4.34
CA LEU A 102 -2.80 3.62 4.39
C LEU A 102 -3.24 3.21 5.79
N ARG A 103 -2.58 3.68 6.85
CA ARG A 103 -2.92 3.36 8.24
C ARG A 103 -4.34 3.78 8.56
N GLU A 104 -4.69 5.02 8.24
CA GLU A 104 -6.03 5.57 8.46
C GLU A 104 -7.10 4.84 7.65
N SER A 105 -6.83 4.61 6.35
CA SER A 105 -7.77 3.89 5.48
C SER A 105 -7.97 2.44 5.94
N LEU A 106 -6.90 1.78 6.39
CA LEU A 106 -6.96 0.44 6.94
C LEU A 106 -7.76 0.42 8.25
N TYR A 107 -7.51 1.36 9.17
CA TYR A 107 -8.26 1.47 10.42
C TYR A 107 -9.76 1.59 10.14
N ASN A 108 -10.15 2.54 9.30
CA ASN A 108 -11.56 2.77 8.95
C ASN A 108 -12.20 1.52 8.33
N MET A 109 -11.49 0.84 7.43
CA MET A 109 -11.98 -0.40 6.84
C MET A 109 -12.15 -1.50 7.89
N LEU A 110 -11.19 -1.70 8.79
CA LEU A 110 -11.28 -2.73 9.82
C LEU A 110 -12.45 -2.47 10.78
N GLU A 111 -12.62 -1.23 11.23
CA GLU A 111 -13.74 -0.83 12.08
C GLU A 111 -15.10 -1.05 11.39
N GLN A 112 -15.22 -0.69 10.11
CA GLN A 112 -16.44 -0.87 9.32
C GLN A 112 -16.90 -2.33 9.25
N PHE A 113 -15.97 -3.29 9.28
CA PHE A 113 -16.27 -4.73 9.27
C PHE A 113 -16.25 -5.38 10.66
N GLY A 114 -16.08 -4.61 11.75
CA GLY A 114 -15.95 -5.16 13.10
C GLY A 114 -14.76 -6.12 13.23
N LEU A 115 -13.65 -5.77 12.60
CA LEU A 115 -12.39 -6.50 12.63
C LEU A 115 -11.42 -5.86 13.65
N PRO A 116 -10.52 -6.64 14.27
CA PRO A 116 -9.51 -6.09 15.17
C PRO A 116 -8.61 -5.08 14.46
N SER A 117 -8.54 -3.86 14.98
CA SER A 117 -7.80 -2.73 14.40
C SER A 117 -6.46 -2.47 15.09
N ASP A 118 -6.06 -3.26 16.09
CA ASP A 118 -4.81 -3.06 16.86
C ASP A 118 -3.54 -2.99 16.02
N ILE A 119 -3.56 -3.58 14.82
CA ILE A 119 -2.45 -3.51 13.86
C ILE A 119 -2.15 -2.08 13.38
N THR A 120 -3.11 -1.16 13.48
CA THR A 120 -2.94 0.26 13.12
C THR A 120 -2.45 1.11 14.28
N ASN A 121 -2.34 0.53 15.48
CA ASN A 121 -1.78 1.19 16.67
C ASN A 121 -0.25 1.15 16.63
N ILE A 122 0.38 2.07 17.36
CA ILE A 122 1.83 2.04 17.62
C ILE A 122 2.07 1.17 18.87
N PRO A 123 3.05 0.24 18.88
CA PRO A 123 4.04 -0.08 17.84
C PRO A 123 3.67 -1.07 16.71
N PRO A 124 2.60 -1.90 16.74
CA PRO A 124 2.30 -2.88 15.69
C PRO A 124 2.34 -2.35 14.26
N TRP A 125 1.85 -1.13 14.05
CA TRP A 125 1.85 -0.46 12.76
C TRP A 125 3.25 -0.33 12.14
N PHE A 126 4.26 0.02 12.95
CA PHE A 126 5.63 0.16 12.43
C PHE A 126 6.19 -1.19 11.96
N MET A 127 5.84 -2.27 12.65
CA MET A 127 6.20 -3.61 12.21
C MET A 127 5.47 -4.00 10.93
N PHE A 128 4.19 -3.67 10.84
CA PHE A 128 3.37 -3.93 9.65
C PHE A 128 3.92 -3.19 8.43
N ALA A 129 4.09 -1.87 8.54
CA ALA A 129 4.60 -1.01 7.48
C ALA A 129 6.00 -1.43 7.05
N LYS A 130 6.90 -1.77 8.00
CA LYS A 130 8.24 -2.27 7.69
C LYS A 130 8.18 -3.57 6.87
N ASN A 131 7.41 -4.55 7.33
CA ASN A 131 7.29 -5.84 6.64
C ASN A 131 6.63 -5.69 5.26
N LEU A 132 5.64 -4.81 5.14
CA LEU A 132 5.01 -4.47 3.87
C LEU A 132 6.03 -3.85 2.91
N VAL A 133 6.73 -2.78 3.30
CA VAL A 133 7.70 -2.11 2.43
C VAL A 133 8.84 -3.04 2.01
N GLU A 134 9.34 -3.89 2.93
CA GLU A 134 10.37 -4.89 2.59
C GLU A 134 9.84 -5.93 1.58
N HIS A 135 8.56 -6.29 1.64
CA HIS A 135 7.92 -7.15 0.64
C HIS A 135 7.77 -6.46 -0.72
N LEU A 136 7.39 -5.17 -0.73
CA LEU A 136 7.18 -4.40 -1.97
C LEU A 136 8.47 -3.98 -2.67
N LYS A 137 9.59 -3.92 -1.94
CA LYS A 137 10.90 -3.51 -2.45
C LYS A 137 11.35 -4.30 -3.69
N ASP A 138 11.00 -5.59 -3.76
CA ASP A 138 11.38 -6.48 -4.85
C ASP A 138 10.36 -6.49 -6.00
N CYS A 139 9.24 -5.76 -5.87
CA CYS A 139 8.20 -5.63 -6.88
C CYS A 139 8.02 -4.16 -7.28
N PRO A 140 8.95 -3.56 -8.05
CA PRO A 140 8.81 -2.17 -8.49
C PRO A 140 7.57 -1.95 -9.38
N LEU A 141 6.99 -0.75 -9.33
CA LEU A 141 6.03 -0.30 -10.33
C LEU A 141 6.80 0.02 -11.62
N LYS A 142 6.37 -0.51 -12.76
CA LYS A 142 7.05 -0.30 -14.05
C LYS A 142 6.08 0.07 -15.14
N LYS A 143 6.52 0.95 -16.04
CA LYS A 143 5.88 1.19 -17.33
C LYS A 143 6.90 1.28 -18.46
N SER A 144 6.47 0.92 -19.66
CA SER A 144 7.35 0.86 -20.84
C SER A 144 7.67 2.23 -21.45
N THR A 145 6.87 3.25 -21.16
CA THR A 145 6.91 4.57 -21.80
C THR A 145 6.66 5.68 -20.79
N GLY A 146 7.18 6.89 -21.04
CA GLY A 146 7.02 8.06 -20.16
C GLY A 146 8.34 8.55 -19.55
N LEU A 147 8.23 9.62 -18.76
CA LEU A 147 9.33 10.22 -17.99
C LEU A 147 9.73 9.37 -16.78
N ILE A 148 8.76 8.75 -16.09
CA ILE A 148 8.99 7.85 -14.95
C ILE A 148 8.85 6.41 -15.43
N ARG A 149 9.97 5.70 -15.55
CA ARG A 149 9.97 4.30 -16.01
C ARG A 149 9.74 3.29 -14.88
N GLU A 150 10.19 3.63 -13.68
CA GLU A 150 10.15 2.73 -12.53
C GLU A 150 9.99 3.52 -11.21
N PHE A 151 9.15 3.01 -10.30
CA PHE A 151 9.13 3.41 -8.90
C PHE A 151 9.39 2.20 -8.00
N ARG A 152 10.27 2.36 -7.01
CA ARG A 152 10.61 1.30 -6.06
C ARG A 152 11.00 1.83 -4.70
N PHE A 153 10.74 1.04 -3.67
CA PHE A 153 11.37 1.26 -2.37
C PHE A 153 12.85 0.87 -2.43
N ILE A 154 13.70 1.65 -1.77
CA ILE A 154 15.12 1.33 -1.60
C ILE A 154 15.44 1.36 -0.11
N LYS A 155 16.20 0.36 0.35
CA LYS A 155 16.74 0.39 1.71
C LYS A 155 17.87 1.41 1.71
N LYS A 156 17.73 2.47 2.50
CA LYS A 156 18.86 3.36 2.76
C LYS A 156 19.85 2.57 3.63
N ASN A 157 20.97 2.12 3.05
CA ASN A 157 22.09 1.68 3.87
C ASN A 157 22.45 2.87 4.76
N HIS A 158 22.62 2.65 6.07
CA HIS A 158 22.97 3.71 7.02
C HIS A 158 24.01 4.65 6.39
N ILE A 159 23.66 5.92 6.24
CA ILE A 159 24.67 6.96 6.06
C ILE A 159 25.52 6.86 7.34
N PRO A 160 26.83 6.55 7.26
CA PRO A 160 27.68 6.70 8.42
C PRO A 160 27.51 8.14 8.87
N VAL A 161 27.12 8.36 10.12
CA VAL A 161 27.20 9.68 10.72
C VAL A 161 28.65 10.11 10.58
N LEU A 162 28.94 10.94 9.58
CA LEU A 162 30.20 11.68 9.54
C LEU A 162 30.07 12.65 10.70
N LEU A 163 30.63 12.24 11.83
CA LEU A 163 30.94 13.13 12.93
C LEU A 163 31.96 14.14 12.39
N SER A 164 31.49 15.33 12.04
CA SER A 164 32.28 16.55 11.88
C SER A 164 32.07 17.43 13.10
#